data_AF-A0A0G0A903-F1
#
_entry.id   AF-A0A0G0A903-F1
#
_cell.length_a   1.000
_cell.length_b   1.000
_cell.length_c   1.000
_cell.angle_alpha   90.00
_cell.angle_beta   90.00
_cell.angle_gamma   90.00
#
_symmetry.space_group_name_H-M   'P 1'
#
loop_
_entity.id
_entity.type
_entity.pdbx_description
1 polymer ?
#
loop_
_entity_poly.entity_id
_entity_poly.type
_entity_poly.pdbx_seq_one_letter_code
_entity_poly.pdbx_strand_id
1 'polypeptide(L)'
;MTVLFYDKLVVLKGVDKKIEKLVQANDERQELWQMVEEIVHHKVLGCCLTHLPHEHHHQFLEMFHARPHDTKLLEYLDIKSKKDMKKIIKEEIKNLTKDLLLLDSHKV
;
A
#
# COMPACT_ATOMS: atom_id res chain seq x y z
N MET A 1 -5.75 0.78 11.83
CA MET A 1 -5.29 -0.52 11.27
C MET A 1 -4.13 -1.06 12.10
N THR A 2 -3.85 -2.37 12.02
CA THR A 2 -2.63 -2.99 12.58
C THR A 2 -1.42 -2.59 11.74
N VAL A 3 -0.24 -2.53 12.34
CA VAL A 3 1.01 -2.28 11.61
C VAL A 3 1.25 -3.39 10.58
N LEU A 4 1.59 -3.02 9.35
CA LEU A 4 1.89 -3.94 8.25
C LEU A 4 3.38 -3.88 7.86
N PHE A 5 3.89 -4.96 7.27
CA PHE A 5 5.31 -5.11 6.93
C PHE A 5 5.83 -4.00 5.99
N TYR A 6 4.94 -3.38 5.22
CA TYR A 6 5.25 -2.33 4.26
C TYR A 6 4.95 -0.91 4.76
N ASP A 7 4.41 -0.71 5.97
CA ASP A 7 3.99 0.62 6.45
C ASP A 7 5.12 1.64 6.40
N LYS A 8 6.35 1.21 6.73
CA LYS A 8 7.55 2.08 6.68
C LYS A 8 7.93 2.50 5.26
N LEU A 9 7.38 1.86 4.23
CA LEU A 9 7.60 2.17 2.82
C LEU A 9 6.57 3.18 2.30
N VAL A 10 5.44 3.34 3.01
CA VAL A 10 4.31 4.18 2.60
C VAL A 10 4.61 5.64 2.95
N VAL A 11 4.51 6.54 1.97
CA VAL A 11 4.69 7.98 2.16
C VAL A 11 3.51 8.73 1.55
N LEU A 12 2.51 9.04 2.37
CA LEU A 12 1.24 9.65 1.95
C LEU A 12 1.03 11.10 2.43
N LYS A 13 2.10 11.77 2.91
CA LYS A 13 2.02 13.13 3.47
C LYS A 13 1.34 14.15 2.54
N GLY A 14 1.48 13.99 1.22
CA GLY A 14 0.81 14.86 0.25
C GLY A 14 -0.69 14.63 0.18
N VAL A 15 -1.12 13.36 0.27
CA VAL A 15 -2.53 12.94 0.25
C VAL A 15 -3.23 13.39 1.51
N ASP A 16 -2.60 13.17 2.67
CA ASP A 16 -3.09 13.63 3.98
C ASP A 16 -3.40 15.13 3.96
N LYS A 17 -2.41 15.98 3.62
CA LYS A 17 -2.59 17.43 3.46
C LYS A 17 -3.67 17.82 2.45
N LYS A 18 -3.94 16.99 1.44
CA LYS A 18 -4.99 17.25 0.45
C LYS A 18 -6.36 16.98 1.06
N ILE A 19 -6.53 15.85 1.75
CA ILE A 19 -7.75 15.53 2.48
C ILE A 19 -8.06 16.61 3.52
N GLU A 20 -7.05 17.07 4.28
CA GLU A 20 -7.24 18.14 5.26
C GLU A 20 -7.77 19.46 4.65
N LYS A 21 -7.44 19.74 3.38
CA LYS A 21 -7.92 20.93 2.66
C LYS A 21 -9.30 20.75 2.07
N LEU A 22 -9.65 19.53 1.65
CA LEU A 22 -10.94 19.21 1.06
C LEU A 22 -12.05 19.14 2.12
N VAL A 23 -11.71 18.67 3.32
CA VAL A 23 -12.67 18.35 4.37
C VAL A 23 -12.24 18.92 5.72
N GLN A 24 -13.12 19.75 6.29
CA GLN A 24 -12.90 20.38 7.60
C GLN A 24 -13.38 19.51 8.77
N ALA A 25 -14.38 18.65 8.54
CA ALA A 25 -14.93 17.76 9.56
C ALA A 25 -13.98 16.57 9.82
N ASN A 26 -13.75 16.25 11.09
CA ASN A 26 -12.76 15.24 11.49
C ASN A 26 -13.20 13.80 11.18
N ASP A 27 -14.51 13.53 11.25
CA ASP A 27 -15.13 12.25 10.92
C ASP A 27 -15.02 11.95 9.42
N GLU A 28 -15.46 12.86 8.57
CA GLU A 28 -15.35 12.72 7.10
C GLU A 28 -13.88 12.58 6.66
N ARG A 29 -12.95 13.32 7.31
CA ARG A 29 -11.51 13.19 7.08
C ARG A 29 -11.02 11.78 7.41
N GLN A 30 -11.47 11.22 8.53
CA GLN A 30 -11.10 9.88 8.96
C GLN A 30 -11.62 8.82 7.99
N GLU A 31 -12.85 8.96 7.50
CA GLU A 31 -13.43 8.06 6.49
C GLU A 31 -12.64 8.10 5.17
N LEU A 32 -12.32 9.30 4.67
CA LEU A 32 -11.46 9.47 3.50
C LEU A 32 -10.08 8.84 3.69
N TRP A 33 -9.50 9.01 4.89
CA TRP A 33 -8.21 8.42 5.21
C TRP A 33 -8.28 6.89 5.22
N GLN A 34 -9.31 6.29 5.83
CA GLN A 34 -9.52 4.85 5.82
C GLN A 34 -9.62 4.30 4.39
N MET A 35 -10.37 4.96 3.50
CA MET A 35 -10.43 4.57 2.09
C MET A 35 -9.07 4.62 1.40
N VAL A 36 -8.26 5.65 1.67
CA VAL A 36 -6.89 5.73 1.13
C VAL A 36 -6.04 4.57 1.64
N GLU A 37 -6.11 4.24 2.93
CA GLU A 37 -5.36 3.13 3.49
C GLU A 37 -5.79 1.79 2.88
N GLU A 38 -7.08 1.56 2.65
CA GLU A 38 -7.61 0.36 1.97
C GLU A 38 -7.12 0.25 0.52
N ILE A 39 -7.17 1.35 -0.24
CA ILE A 39 -6.66 1.38 -1.62
C ILE A 39 -5.17 1.02 -1.64
N VAL A 40 -4.38 1.59 -0.73
CA VAL A 40 -2.95 1.29 -0.60
C VAL A 40 -2.75 -0.17 -0.25
N HIS A 41 -3.53 -0.72 0.68
CA HIS A 41 -3.45 -2.12 1.07
C HIS A 41 -3.68 -3.06 -0.12
N HIS A 42 -4.79 -2.88 -0.84
CA HIS A 42 -5.10 -3.69 -2.01
C HIS A 42 -4.04 -3.55 -3.11
N LYS A 43 -3.53 -2.34 -3.33
CA LYS A 43 -2.49 -2.09 -4.33
C LYS A 43 -1.19 -2.81 -4.00
N VAL A 44 -0.73 -2.73 -2.75
CA VAL A 44 0.49 -3.41 -2.32
C VAL A 44 0.32 -4.93 -2.36
N LEU A 45 -0.81 -5.45 -1.88
CA LEU A 45 -1.05 -6.89 -1.90
C LEU A 45 -1.11 -7.43 -3.34
N GLY A 46 -1.82 -6.75 -4.23
CA GLY A 46 -1.86 -7.06 -5.65
C GLY A 46 -0.46 -7.04 -6.28
N CYS A 47 0.33 -6.01 -6.00
CA CYS A 47 1.71 -5.89 -6.46
C CYS A 47 2.58 -7.09 -6.03
N CYS A 48 2.44 -7.53 -4.76
CA CYS A 48 3.15 -8.70 -4.26
C CYS A 48 2.77 -9.96 -5.03
N LEU A 49 1.48 -10.23 -5.19
CA LEU A 49 0.99 -11.44 -5.87
C LEU A 49 1.29 -11.43 -7.38
N THR A 50 1.31 -10.27 -8.04
CA THR A 50 1.72 -10.16 -9.45
C THR A 50 3.19 -10.54 -9.68
N HIS A 51 4.07 -10.24 -8.72
CA HIS A 51 5.51 -10.48 -8.86
C HIS A 51 5.95 -11.82 -8.27
N LEU A 52 5.17 -12.40 -7.37
CA LEU A 52 5.42 -13.69 -6.77
C LEU A 52 4.93 -14.82 -7.69
N PRO A 53 5.72 -15.90 -7.90
CA PRO A 53 5.23 -17.08 -8.61
C PRO A 53 3.98 -17.68 -7.94
N HIS A 54 3.02 -18.14 -8.76
CA HIS A 54 1.71 -18.61 -8.28
C HIS A 54 1.81 -19.72 -7.22
N GLU A 55 2.77 -20.63 -7.35
CA GLU A 55 3.04 -21.71 -6.38
C GLU A 55 3.39 -21.21 -4.96
N HIS A 56 3.79 -19.95 -4.82
CA HIS A 56 4.17 -19.34 -3.55
C HIS A 56 3.09 -18.42 -2.98
N HIS A 57 1.99 -18.18 -3.69
CA HIS A 57 0.92 -17.27 -3.25
C HIS A 57 0.28 -17.73 -1.94
N HIS A 58 -0.10 -19.00 -1.86
CA HIS A 58 -0.78 -19.55 -0.67
C HIS A 58 0.08 -19.40 0.59
N GLN A 59 1.34 -19.82 0.52
CA GLN A 59 2.27 -19.72 1.65
C GLN A 59 2.51 -18.27 2.07
N PHE A 60 2.65 -17.35 1.13
CA PHE A 60 2.78 -15.93 1.44
C PHE A 60 1.54 -15.40 2.18
N LEU A 61 0.34 -15.74 1.70
CA LEU A 61 -0.91 -15.31 2.34
C LEU A 61 -1.06 -15.89 3.75
N GLU A 62 -0.72 -17.16 3.97
CA GLU A 62 -0.71 -17.76 5.31
C GLU A 62 0.25 -17.01 6.25
N MET A 63 1.47 -16.72 5.80
CA MET A 63 2.44 -15.94 6.58
C MET A 63 1.91 -14.53 6.88
N PHE A 64 1.30 -13.88 5.88
CA PHE A 64 0.75 -12.54 6.01
C PHE A 64 -0.42 -12.50 7.01
N HIS A 65 -1.36 -13.43 6.93
CA HIS A 65 -2.48 -13.52 7.88
C HIS A 65 -2.02 -13.83 9.30
N ALA A 66 -1.01 -14.69 9.46
CA ALA A 66 -0.49 -15.03 10.79
C ALA A 66 0.29 -13.87 11.43
N ARG A 67 1.13 -13.17 10.64
CA ARG A 67 2.05 -12.14 11.14
C ARG A 67 2.20 -11.00 10.12
N PRO A 68 1.21 -10.11 9.97
CA PRO A 68 1.18 -9.10 8.90
C PRO A 68 2.25 -8.00 9.03
N HIS A 69 2.83 -7.83 10.22
CA HIS A 69 3.90 -6.86 10.51
C HIS A 69 5.31 -7.43 10.34
N ASP A 70 5.47 -8.74 10.09
CA ASP A 70 6.77 -9.41 10.09
C ASP A 70 7.59 -8.98 8.87
N THR A 71 8.78 -8.43 9.10
CA THR A 71 9.69 -8.00 8.02
C THR A 71 10.16 -9.16 7.16
N LYS A 72 10.08 -10.40 7.67
CA LYS A 72 10.37 -11.62 6.90
C LYS A 72 9.43 -11.83 5.71
N LEU A 73 8.26 -11.19 5.71
CA LEU A 73 7.37 -11.20 4.54
C LEU A 73 8.05 -10.56 3.31
N LEU A 74 8.79 -9.47 3.53
CA LEU A 74 9.52 -8.79 2.46
C LEU A 74 10.70 -9.65 1.97
N GLU A 75 11.44 -10.26 2.89
CA GLU A 75 12.53 -11.19 2.56
C GLU A 75 12.02 -12.40 1.77
N TYR A 76 10.88 -12.96 2.16
CA TYR A 76 10.23 -14.06 1.44
C TYR A 76 9.89 -13.64 0.01
N LEU A 77 9.26 -12.47 -0.15
CA LEU A 77 8.92 -11.92 -1.46
C LEU A 77 10.17 -11.71 -2.32
N ASP A 78 11.25 -11.14 -1.77
CA ASP A 78 12.51 -10.92 -2.50
C ASP A 78 13.12 -12.24 -3.01
N ILE A 79 13.24 -13.24 -2.13
CA ILE A 79 13.84 -14.53 -2.45
C ILE A 79 13.01 -15.29 -3.49
N LYS A 80 11.69 -15.34 -3.30
CA LYS A 80 10.79 -16.15 -4.15
C LYS A 80 10.49 -15.50 -5.49
N SER A 81 10.43 -14.17 -5.55
CA SER A 81 10.28 -13.45 -6.83
C SER A 81 11.60 -13.25 -7.58
N LYS A 82 12.75 -13.39 -6.89
CA LYS A 82 14.09 -13.05 -7.38
C LYS A 82 14.19 -11.58 -7.81
N LYS A 83 13.48 -10.69 -7.12
CA LYS A 83 13.40 -9.25 -7.40
C LYS A 83 13.59 -8.46 -6.11
N ASP A 84 13.91 -7.17 -6.24
CA ASP A 84 13.88 -6.22 -5.12
C ASP A 84 12.44 -5.73 -4.92
N MET A 85 11.67 -6.50 -4.16
CA MET A 85 10.25 -6.24 -3.89
C MET A 85 10.07 -4.98 -3.06
N LYS A 86 11.03 -4.64 -2.19
CA LYS A 86 11.03 -3.36 -1.46
C LYS A 86 11.00 -2.18 -2.43
N LYS A 87 11.86 -2.18 -3.45
CA LYS A 87 11.92 -1.12 -4.45
C LYS A 87 10.66 -1.09 -5.32
N ILE A 88 10.16 -2.26 -5.71
CA ILE A 88 8.94 -2.39 -6.52
C ILE A 88 7.73 -1.83 -5.76
N ILE A 89 7.51 -2.26 -4.51
CA ILE A 89 6.40 -1.77 -3.67
C ILE A 89 6.50 -0.26 -3.46
N LYS A 90 7.70 0.28 -3.23
CA LYS A 90 7.91 1.73 -3.09
C LYS A 90 7.50 2.50 -4.34
N GLU A 91 7.90 2.04 -5.52
CA GLU A 91 7.53 2.72 -6.76
C GLU A 91 6.03 2.60 -7.04
N GLU A 92 5.43 1.46 -6.71
CA GLU A 92 3.98 1.25 -6.85
C GLU A 92 3.17 2.21 -5.96
N ILE A 93 3.54 2.34 -4.67
CA ILE A 93 2.90 3.28 -3.73
C ILE A 93 3.09 4.71 -4.22
N LYS A 94 4.28 5.06 -4.71
CA LYS A 94 4.57 6.41 -5.23
C LYS A 94 3.72 6.73 -6.45
N ASN A 95 3.52 5.78 -7.37
CA ASN A 95 2.65 5.96 -8.52
C ASN A 95 1.19 6.12 -8.08
N LEU A 96 0.70 5.25 -7.20
CA LEU A 96 -0.63 5.39 -6.60
C LEU A 96 -0.81 6.77 -5.93
N THR A 97 0.18 7.23 -5.18
CA THR A 97 0.16 8.54 -4.51
C THR A 97 0.04 9.68 -5.52
N LYS A 98 0.75 9.60 -6.66
CA LYS A 98 0.60 10.58 -7.74
C LYS A 98 -0.80 10.53 -8.33
N ASP A 99 -1.33 9.35 -8.61
CA ASP A 99 -2.67 9.19 -9.19
C ASP A 99 -3.73 9.80 -8.27
N LEU A 100 -3.69 9.50 -6.97
CA LEU A 100 -4.59 10.09 -5.95
C LEU A 100 -4.50 11.62 -5.91
N LEU A 101 -3.30 12.18 -6.09
CA LEU A 101 -3.11 13.63 -6.14
C LEU A 101 -3.62 14.24 -7.45
N LEU A 102 -3.45 13.55 -8.58
CA LEU A 102 -3.81 14.01 -9.93
C LEU A 102 -5.31 13.96 -10.21
N LEU A 103 -6.11 13.20 -9.47
CA LEU A 103 -7.57 13.10 -9.65
C LEU A 103 -8.31 14.47 -9.60
N ASP A 104 -7.70 15.54 -9.09
CA ASP A 104 -8.26 16.91 -9.14
C ASP A 104 -8.08 17.62 -10.50
N SER A 105 -7.30 17.05 -11.42
CA SER A 105 -6.93 17.72 -12.67
C SER A 105 -8.05 17.71 -13.72
N HIS A 106 -9.11 16.94 -13.49
CA HIS A 106 -10.35 17.05 -14.25
C HIS A 106 -11.23 18.16 -13.64
N LYS A 107 -10.82 19.41 -13.88
CA LYS A 107 -11.78 20.51 -13.90
C LYS A 107 -12.83 20.19 -14.97
N VAL A 108 -14.04 19.87 -14.51
CA VAL A 108 -15.28 19.98 -15.30
C VAL A 108 -15.46 21.43 -15.70
#